data_AF-A0A0A0ILI3-F1
#
_entry.id   AF-A0A0A0ILI3-F1
#
_cell.length_a   1.000
_cell.length_b   1.000
_cell.length_c   1.000
_cell.angle_alpha   90.00
_cell.angle_beta   90.00
_cell.angle_gamma   90.00
#
_symmetry.space_group_name_H-M   'P 1'
#
loop_
_entity.id
_entity.type
_entity.pdbx_description
1 polymer ?
#
loop_
_entity_poly.entity_id
_entity_poly.type
_entity_poly.pdbx_seq_one_letter_code
_entity_poly.pdbx_strand_id
1 'polypeptide(L)'
;MTNFQYKKIICLYVISFILMGAMGICLRASIANKLVVFDDKEQVLQYSSNSIPIKIQLYSKKWGELTINSGDLLKEFWNLVDSIPRSKDFYDSKIKNTPNEIIGTIFYLNGKKSTMYLNNNLRINDSYYGGDKSSAYINRLKNFIDDIFCTPSVLASLVNDKNKVTIVDKFNEVNKCGSNDKILIKNEIIKLKRISNNKKLEKAICNKGNLNYHIRIYRENLNKDNINSSKSKPGNYDIISIDIYENNYVIVRDYGEEIVDSFYMEGNLNTVCKNILGN
;
A
#
# COMPACT_ATOMS: atom_id res chain seq x y z
N MET A 1 67.03 -54.11 -1.31
CA MET A 1 65.98 -53.48 -0.48
C MET A 1 65.52 -52.13 -1.10
N THR A 2 65.17 -52.12 -2.39
CA THR A 2 64.91 -50.89 -3.18
C THR A 2 63.57 -50.91 -3.94
N ASN A 3 63.01 -52.10 -4.23
CA ASN A 3 61.73 -52.25 -4.93
C ASN A 3 60.48 -51.83 -4.11
N PHE A 4 60.59 -51.81 -2.77
CA PHE A 4 59.44 -51.52 -1.90
C PHE A 4 59.15 -50.01 -1.79
N GLN A 5 60.16 -49.16 -1.96
CA GLN A 5 59.99 -47.70 -1.87
C GLN A 5 59.39 -47.12 -3.15
N TYR A 6 59.77 -47.63 -4.34
CA TYR A 6 59.19 -47.20 -5.61
C TYR A 6 57.69 -47.48 -5.72
N LYS A 7 57.21 -48.63 -5.23
CA LYS A 7 55.77 -48.96 -5.22
C LYS A 7 54.96 -47.99 -4.36
N LYS A 8 55.48 -47.54 -3.22
CA LYS A 8 54.81 -46.57 -2.35
C LYS A 8 54.73 -45.18 -2.99
N ILE A 9 55.81 -44.77 -3.66
CA ILE A 9 55.86 -43.47 -4.37
C ILE A 9 54.87 -43.47 -5.54
N ILE A 10 54.82 -44.54 -6.35
CA ILE A 10 53.87 -44.67 -7.46
C ILE A 10 52.43 -44.67 -6.96
N CYS A 11 52.14 -45.39 -5.86
CA CYS A 11 50.80 -45.41 -5.25
C CYS A 11 50.35 -44.00 -4.80
N LEU A 12 51.27 -43.20 -4.27
CA LEU A 12 50.99 -41.84 -3.82
C LEU A 12 50.66 -40.90 -5.01
N TYR A 13 51.34 -41.05 -6.14
CA TYR A 13 51.00 -40.33 -7.37
C TYR A 13 49.63 -40.72 -7.93
N VAL A 14 49.28 -42.00 -7.92
CA VAL A 14 47.96 -42.48 -8.39
C VAL A 14 46.84 -41.91 -7.51
N ILE A 15 47.01 -41.92 -6.18
CA ILE A 15 46.03 -41.35 -5.24
C ILE A 15 45.88 -39.84 -5.44
N SER A 16 46.99 -39.12 -5.63
CA SER A 16 46.97 -37.68 -5.90
C SER A 16 46.22 -37.35 -7.20
N PHE A 17 46.42 -38.15 -8.25
CA PHE A 17 45.73 -37.97 -9.52
C PHE A 17 44.21 -38.19 -9.40
N ILE A 18 43.79 -39.21 -8.61
CA ILE A 18 42.38 -39.48 -8.33
C ILE A 18 41.74 -38.31 -7.55
N LEU A 19 42.42 -37.79 -6.53
CA LEU A 19 41.96 -36.62 -5.76
C LEU A 19 41.80 -35.38 -6.66
N MET A 20 42.74 -35.14 -7.56
CA MET A 20 42.68 -34.00 -8.47
C MET A 20 41.51 -34.14 -9.47
N GLY A 21 41.25 -35.35 -9.95
CA GLY A 21 40.09 -35.66 -10.80
C GLY A 21 38.75 -35.45 -10.07
N ALA A 22 38.64 -35.94 -8.82
CA ALA A 22 37.45 -35.76 -8.00
C ALA A 22 37.18 -34.27 -7.69
N MET A 23 38.23 -33.51 -7.37
CA MET A 23 38.15 -32.07 -7.14
C MET A 23 37.66 -31.33 -8.40
N GLY A 24 38.16 -31.71 -9.59
CA GLY A 24 37.73 -31.15 -10.87
C GLY A 24 36.25 -31.39 -11.16
N ILE A 25 35.73 -32.57 -10.85
CA ILE A 25 34.30 -32.91 -11.01
C ILE A 25 33.44 -32.10 -10.04
N CYS A 26 33.84 -32.00 -8.76
CA CYS A 26 33.15 -31.18 -7.76
C CYS A 26 33.12 -29.69 -8.15
N LEU A 27 34.23 -29.15 -8.66
CA LEU A 27 34.30 -27.76 -9.12
C LEU A 27 33.41 -27.53 -10.34
N ARG A 28 33.39 -28.46 -11.32
CA ARG A 28 32.48 -28.39 -12.47
C ARG A 28 31.02 -28.40 -12.05
N ALA A 29 30.64 -29.28 -11.13
CA ALA A 29 29.28 -29.34 -10.60
C ALA A 29 28.89 -28.05 -9.84
N SER A 30 29.82 -27.47 -9.07
CA SER A 30 29.62 -26.21 -8.33
C SER A 30 29.48 -24.99 -9.25
N ILE A 31 30.28 -24.92 -10.32
CA ILE A 31 30.25 -23.83 -11.30
C ILE A 31 29.01 -23.96 -12.21
N ALA A 32 28.64 -25.16 -12.63
CA ALA A 32 27.45 -25.42 -13.45
C ALA A 32 26.14 -25.08 -12.71
N ASN A 33 26.06 -25.31 -11.40
CA ASN A 33 24.88 -24.94 -10.60
C ASN A 33 24.75 -23.43 -10.32
N LYS A 34 25.75 -22.61 -10.66
CA LYS A 34 25.73 -21.15 -10.43
C LYS A 34 25.64 -20.31 -11.69
N LEU A 35 25.73 -20.93 -12.86
CA LEU A 35 25.57 -20.26 -14.15
C LEU A 35 24.18 -20.55 -14.71
N VAL A 36 23.19 -19.80 -14.23
CA VAL A 36 21.96 -19.59 -15.00
C VAL A 36 22.33 -18.63 -16.13
N VAL A 37 22.83 -19.18 -17.23
CA VAL A 37 23.03 -18.40 -18.46
C VAL A 37 21.66 -18.17 -19.07
N PHE A 38 21.18 -16.93 -18.99
CA PHE A 38 20.00 -16.49 -19.73
C PHE A 38 20.39 -16.32 -21.21
N ASP A 39 20.26 -17.38 -21.99
CA ASP A 39 20.73 -17.43 -23.38
C ASP A 39 19.71 -16.85 -24.39
N ASP A 40 18.48 -16.60 -23.97
CA ASP A 40 17.44 -16.06 -24.85
C ASP A 40 17.42 -14.54 -24.82
N LYS A 41 18.01 -13.93 -25.86
CA LYS A 41 17.82 -12.50 -26.21
C LYS A 41 16.33 -12.12 -26.20
N GLU A 42 15.46 -13.06 -26.56
CA GLU A 42 14.01 -12.91 -26.62
C GLU A 42 13.34 -12.98 -25.23
N GLN A 43 13.86 -13.80 -24.30
CA GLN A 43 13.43 -13.76 -22.90
C GLN A 43 13.92 -12.49 -22.21
N VAL A 44 15.15 -12.04 -22.46
CA VAL A 44 15.67 -10.76 -21.92
C VAL A 44 14.87 -9.57 -22.47
N LEU A 45 14.48 -9.58 -23.74
CA LEU A 45 13.59 -8.59 -24.35
C LEU A 45 12.14 -8.70 -23.85
N GLN A 46 11.63 -9.90 -23.58
CA GLN A 46 10.31 -10.08 -22.95
C GLN A 46 10.32 -9.60 -21.49
N TYR A 47 11.34 -9.91 -20.69
CA TYR A 47 11.49 -9.35 -19.35
C TYR A 47 11.66 -7.83 -19.43
N SER A 48 12.50 -7.29 -20.31
CA SER A 48 12.70 -5.84 -20.50
C SER A 48 11.42 -5.10 -20.96
N SER A 49 10.64 -5.66 -21.90
CA SER A 49 9.39 -5.05 -22.39
C SER A 49 8.20 -5.24 -21.44
N ASN A 50 8.24 -6.26 -20.57
CA ASN A 50 7.33 -6.45 -19.45
C ASN A 50 7.71 -5.59 -18.21
N SER A 51 8.82 -4.84 -18.24
CA SER A 51 9.41 -4.22 -17.03
C SER A 51 9.21 -2.71 -16.93
N ILE A 52 8.49 -2.08 -17.86
CA ILE A 52 8.24 -0.62 -17.79
C ILE A 52 6.75 -0.37 -17.48
N PRO A 53 6.41 -0.24 -16.20
CA PRO A 53 5.09 0.14 -15.75
C PRO A 53 4.85 1.62 -16.07
N ILE A 54 3.76 1.90 -16.75
CA ILE A 54 3.38 3.24 -17.20
C ILE A 54 2.27 3.85 -16.35
N LYS A 55 1.51 3.02 -15.63
CA LYS A 55 0.38 3.44 -14.81
C LYS A 55 0.07 2.37 -13.77
N ILE A 56 -0.25 2.77 -12.56
CA ILE A 56 -0.82 1.88 -11.53
C ILE A 56 -2.16 2.46 -11.10
N GLN A 57 -3.22 1.69 -11.23
CA GLN A 57 -4.51 2.01 -10.64
C GLN A 57 -4.60 1.28 -9.31
N LEU A 58 -4.92 2.01 -8.24
CA LEU A 58 -5.10 1.48 -6.89
C LEU A 58 -6.55 1.69 -6.47
N TYR A 59 -7.09 0.72 -5.77
CA TYR A 59 -8.42 0.75 -5.21
C TYR A 59 -8.35 0.37 -3.74
N SER A 60 -8.84 1.28 -2.88
CA SER A 60 -9.21 0.99 -1.50
C SER A 60 -10.74 1.05 -1.40
N LYS A 61 -11.30 0.14 -0.62
CA LYS A 61 -12.75 0.11 -0.37
C LYS A 61 -13.23 1.42 0.26
N LYS A 62 -12.44 2.03 1.15
CA LYS A 62 -12.79 3.26 1.87
C LYS A 62 -12.30 4.54 1.22
N TRP A 63 -11.12 4.51 0.60
CA TRP A 63 -10.49 5.68 -0.02
C TRP A 63 -10.79 5.82 -1.51
N GLY A 64 -11.40 4.81 -2.13
CA GLY A 64 -11.81 4.84 -3.54
C GLY A 64 -10.67 4.46 -4.50
N GLU A 65 -10.80 4.88 -5.74
CA GLU A 65 -9.81 4.62 -6.79
C GLU A 65 -8.85 5.79 -6.95
N LEU A 66 -7.58 5.48 -7.15
CA LEU A 66 -6.53 6.45 -7.47
C LEU A 66 -5.64 5.91 -8.59
N THR A 67 -5.14 6.81 -9.43
CA THR A 67 -4.21 6.46 -10.51
C THR A 67 -2.85 7.13 -10.29
N ILE A 68 -1.80 6.33 -10.27
CA ILE A 68 -0.40 6.76 -10.29
C ILE A 68 0.09 6.72 -11.74
N ASN A 69 0.45 7.87 -12.29
CA ASN A 69 1.00 8.04 -13.64
C ASN A 69 2.31 8.85 -13.67
N SER A 70 2.77 9.36 -12.53
CA SER A 70 4.04 10.08 -12.42
C SER A 70 5.21 9.10 -12.49
N GLY A 71 6.19 9.38 -13.35
CA GLY A 71 7.39 8.56 -13.48
C GLY A 71 8.17 8.40 -12.17
N ASP A 72 8.24 9.46 -11.36
CA ASP A 72 8.93 9.44 -10.06
C ASP A 72 8.23 8.52 -9.05
N LEU A 73 6.90 8.64 -8.93
CA LEU A 73 6.10 7.79 -8.04
C LEU A 73 6.11 6.34 -8.49
N LEU A 74 6.05 6.08 -9.80
CA LEU A 74 6.16 4.73 -10.35
C LEU A 74 7.54 4.13 -10.01
N LYS A 75 8.62 4.90 -10.19
CA LYS A 75 9.97 4.45 -9.85
C LYS A 75 10.12 4.17 -8.35
N GLU A 76 9.60 5.04 -7.49
CA GLU A 76 9.65 4.84 -6.04
C GLU A 76 8.86 3.60 -5.63
N PHE A 77 7.66 3.41 -6.18
CA PHE A 77 6.87 2.21 -5.95
C PHE A 77 7.67 0.93 -6.28
N TRP A 78 8.33 0.87 -7.44
CA TRP A 78 9.11 -0.32 -7.81
C TRP A 78 10.35 -0.52 -6.97
N ASN A 79 11.05 0.54 -6.59
CA ASN A 79 12.17 0.43 -5.65
C ASN A 79 11.72 -0.19 -4.32
N LEU A 80 10.52 0.16 -3.85
CA LEU A 80 9.94 -0.45 -2.65
C LEU A 80 9.60 -1.91 -2.88
N VAL A 81 8.94 -2.24 -3.99
CA VAL A 81 8.60 -3.63 -4.33
C VAL A 81 9.83 -4.52 -4.46
N ASP A 82 10.87 -4.06 -5.17
CA ASP A 82 12.12 -4.80 -5.38
C ASP A 82 12.90 -5.03 -4.09
N SER A 83 12.70 -4.17 -3.08
CA SER A 83 13.30 -4.36 -1.76
C SER A 83 12.61 -5.45 -0.93
N ILE A 84 11.40 -5.87 -1.30
CA ILE A 84 10.66 -6.90 -0.56
C ILE A 84 11.17 -8.28 -1.01
N PRO A 85 11.64 -9.14 -0.09
CA PRO A 85 12.07 -10.48 -0.44
C PRO A 85 10.89 -11.28 -1.02
N ARG A 86 11.13 -11.94 -2.15
CA ARG A 86 10.20 -12.91 -2.72
C ARG A 86 10.16 -14.14 -1.83
N SER A 87 8.97 -14.56 -1.44
CA SER A 87 8.79 -15.80 -0.68
C SER A 87 8.31 -16.90 -1.62
N LYS A 88 8.99 -18.04 -1.55
CA LYS A 88 8.62 -19.25 -2.30
C LYS A 88 7.63 -20.13 -1.53
N ASP A 89 7.43 -19.84 -0.24
CA ASP A 89 6.76 -20.75 0.71
C ASP A 89 5.27 -20.43 0.93
N PHE A 90 4.70 -19.50 0.15
CA PHE A 90 3.29 -19.09 0.32
C PHE A 90 2.24 -20.04 -0.26
N TYR A 91 2.65 -21.13 -0.91
CA TYR A 91 1.70 -22.08 -1.50
C TYR A 91 0.85 -22.84 -0.47
N ASP A 92 1.23 -22.86 0.82
CA ASP A 92 0.59 -23.69 1.84
C ASP A 92 -0.18 -22.93 2.95
N SER A 93 0.01 -21.61 3.07
CA SER A 93 -0.80 -20.82 3.99
C SER A 93 -2.03 -20.29 3.26
N LYS A 94 -3.23 -20.71 3.65
CA LYS A 94 -4.49 -20.07 3.24
C LYS A 94 -4.41 -18.58 3.56
N ILE A 95 -3.97 -17.77 2.61
CA ILE A 95 -4.04 -16.32 2.68
C ILE A 95 -5.53 -16.01 2.72
N LYS A 96 -6.04 -15.72 3.92
CA LYS A 96 -7.40 -15.23 4.06
C LYS A 96 -7.41 -13.87 3.37
N ASN A 97 -8.14 -13.77 2.26
CA ASN A 97 -8.51 -12.48 1.67
C ASN A 97 -9.25 -11.70 2.76
N THR A 98 -8.52 -10.82 3.43
CA THR A 98 -9.07 -9.95 4.45
C THR A 98 -9.79 -8.79 3.77
N PRO A 99 -10.87 -8.27 4.35
CA PRO A 99 -11.66 -7.19 3.75
C PRO A 99 -10.92 -5.84 3.60
N ASN A 100 -9.68 -5.69 4.09
CA ASN A 100 -8.90 -4.44 4.11
C ASN A 100 -7.75 -4.42 3.07
N GLU A 101 -7.95 -5.09 1.95
CA GLU A 101 -6.92 -5.25 0.91
C GLU A 101 -6.93 -4.08 -0.07
N ILE A 102 -5.78 -3.45 -0.30
CA ILE A 102 -5.60 -2.54 -1.43
C ILE A 102 -5.42 -3.39 -2.68
N ILE A 103 -6.30 -3.21 -3.64
CA ILE A 103 -6.26 -3.90 -4.93
C ILE A 103 -5.66 -2.95 -5.95
N GLY A 104 -4.77 -3.44 -6.80
CA GLY A 104 -4.16 -2.63 -7.85
C GLY A 104 -4.17 -3.31 -9.21
N THR A 105 -4.17 -2.50 -10.27
CA THR A 105 -3.89 -2.93 -11.63
C THR A 105 -2.71 -2.14 -12.16
N ILE A 106 -1.64 -2.85 -12.49
CA ILE A 106 -0.40 -2.31 -13.05
C ILE A 106 -0.48 -2.44 -14.56
N PHE A 107 -0.32 -1.33 -15.28
CA PHE A 107 -0.31 -1.27 -16.73
C PHE A 107 1.12 -1.09 -17.20
N TYR A 108 1.54 -1.93 -18.15
CA TYR A 108 2.87 -1.91 -18.73
C TYR A 108 2.85 -1.28 -20.12
N LEU A 109 4.00 -0.77 -20.56
CA LEU A 109 4.16 -0.14 -21.88
C LEU A 109 3.74 -1.06 -23.03
N ASN A 110 3.94 -2.36 -22.88
CA ASN A 110 3.56 -3.38 -23.87
C ASN A 110 2.06 -3.76 -23.86
N GLY A 111 1.23 -3.05 -23.09
CA GLY A 111 -0.21 -3.30 -23.00
C GLY A 111 -0.62 -4.42 -22.04
N LYS A 112 0.33 -5.18 -21.47
CA LYS A 112 0.02 -6.16 -20.44
C LYS A 112 -0.48 -5.49 -19.17
N LYS A 113 -1.21 -6.26 -18.36
CA LYS A 113 -1.71 -5.84 -17.05
C LYS A 113 -1.31 -6.88 -16.01
N SER A 114 -0.98 -6.42 -14.81
CA SER A 114 -0.79 -7.29 -13.65
C SER A 114 -1.70 -6.85 -12.53
N THR A 115 -2.25 -7.83 -11.80
CA THR A 115 -3.10 -7.56 -10.65
C THR A 115 -2.24 -7.58 -9.39
N MET A 116 -2.42 -6.56 -8.56
CA MET A 116 -1.72 -6.39 -7.29
C MET A 116 -2.73 -6.52 -6.15
N TYR A 117 -2.29 -7.16 -5.07
CA TYR A 117 -3.01 -7.20 -3.82
C TYR A 117 -2.04 -6.88 -2.68
N LEU A 118 -2.40 -5.91 -1.85
CA LEU A 118 -1.58 -5.50 -0.71
C LEU A 118 -2.42 -5.56 0.57
N ASN A 119 -2.00 -6.44 1.47
CA ASN A 119 -2.38 -6.41 2.87
C ASN A 119 -1.16 -6.70 3.74
N ASN A 120 -1.11 -7.80 4.49
CA ASN A 120 0.05 -8.17 5.32
C ASN A 120 1.24 -8.67 4.49
N ASN A 121 0.96 -9.03 3.24
CA ASN A 121 1.92 -9.36 2.22
C ASN A 121 1.54 -8.63 0.93
N LEU A 122 2.46 -8.63 -0.02
CA LEU A 122 2.23 -8.11 -1.36
C LEU A 122 2.16 -9.29 -2.32
N ARG A 123 1.13 -9.32 -3.16
CA ARG A 123 0.98 -10.25 -4.26
C ARG A 123 0.89 -9.48 -5.57
N ILE A 124 1.68 -9.88 -6.56
CA ILE A 124 1.58 -9.37 -7.94
C ILE A 124 1.44 -10.58 -8.86
N ASN A 125 0.28 -10.73 -9.51
CA ASN A 125 -0.13 -11.95 -10.20
C ASN A 125 0.06 -13.18 -9.30
N ASP A 126 0.91 -14.14 -9.70
CA ASP A 126 1.22 -15.35 -8.94
C ASP A 126 2.51 -15.24 -8.12
N SER A 127 3.13 -14.06 -8.08
CA SER A 127 4.32 -13.80 -7.28
C SER A 127 3.95 -13.24 -5.91
N TYR A 128 4.50 -13.84 -4.86
CA TYR A 128 4.29 -13.43 -3.47
C TYR A 128 5.55 -12.81 -2.89
N TYR A 129 5.36 -11.70 -2.21
CA TYR A 129 6.41 -10.87 -1.62
C TYR A 129 6.11 -10.69 -0.12
N GLY A 130 7.15 -10.86 0.70
CA GLY A 130 7.07 -10.70 2.15
C GLY A 130 7.01 -12.02 2.92
N GLY A 131 6.47 -11.99 4.14
CA GLY A 131 6.47 -13.08 5.11
C GLY A 131 6.62 -12.56 6.54
N ASP A 132 6.57 -13.44 7.55
CA ASP A 132 6.54 -13.07 8.98
C ASP A 132 7.68 -12.12 9.40
N LYS A 133 8.84 -12.23 8.75
CA LYS A 133 10.03 -11.41 9.03
C LYS A 133 10.18 -10.16 8.14
N SER A 134 9.24 -9.91 7.22
CA SER A 134 9.32 -8.84 6.22
C SER A 134 8.29 -7.72 6.42
N SER A 135 7.67 -7.66 7.60
CA SER A 135 6.62 -6.69 7.93
C SER A 135 7.08 -5.24 7.74
N ALA A 136 8.35 -4.92 8.04
CA ALA A 136 8.89 -3.58 7.85
C ALA A 136 8.87 -3.11 6.38
N TYR A 137 9.15 -4.00 5.43
CA TYR A 137 9.12 -3.66 4.00
C TYR A 137 7.69 -3.46 3.50
N ILE A 138 6.77 -4.33 3.93
CA ILE A 138 5.34 -4.19 3.63
C ILE A 138 4.79 -2.89 4.23
N ASN A 139 5.14 -2.56 5.47
CA ASN A 139 4.72 -1.32 6.11
C ASN A 139 5.28 -0.09 5.39
N ARG A 140 6.51 -0.15 4.86
CA ARG A 140 7.06 0.94 4.06
C ARG A 140 6.28 1.15 2.75
N LEU A 141 5.90 0.07 2.08
CA LEU A 141 5.05 0.14 0.88
C LEU A 141 3.64 0.67 1.20
N LYS A 142 3.06 0.24 2.31
CA LYS A 142 1.80 0.74 2.85
C LYS A 142 1.86 2.25 3.07
N ASN A 143 2.85 2.72 3.83
CA ASN A 143 3.03 4.16 4.09
C ASN A 143 3.18 4.98 2.79
N PHE A 144 3.91 4.46 1.81
CA PHE A 144 4.03 5.11 0.49
C PHE A 144 2.66 5.23 -0.20
N ILE A 145 1.85 4.17 -0.16
CA ILE A 145 0.50 4.20 -0.74
C ILE A 145 -0.42 5.12 0.06
N ASP A 146 -0.31 5.16 1.38
CA ASP A 146 -1.05 6.11 2.23
C ASP A 146 -0.66 7.55 1.94
N ASP A 147 0.60 7.80 1.62
CA ASP A 147 1.06 9.13 1.23
C ASP A 147 0.34 9.62 -0.03
N ILE A 148 -0.01 8.70 -0.93
CA ILE A 148 -0.73 8.97 -2.16
C ILE A 148 -2.25 9.08 -1.93
N PHE A 149 -2.84 8.20 -1.10
CA PHE A 149 -4.28 8.25 -0.79
C PHE A 149 -4.64 9.42 0.13
N CYS A 150 -3.83 9.75 1.13
CA CYS A 150 -4.16 10.74 2.15
C CYS A 150 -3.87 12.16 1.68
N THR A 151 -4.51 12.56 0.59
CA THR A 151 -4.42 13.91 0.03
C THR A 151 -5.75 14.65 0.17
N PRO A 152 -5.72 16.00 0.22
CA PRO A 152 -6.94 16.80 0.25
C PRO A 152 -7.89 16.48 -0.91
N SER A 153 -7.35 16.24 -2.10
CA SER A 153 -8.13 15.92 -3.30
C SER A 153 -8.87 14.59 -3.18
N VAL A 154 -8.23 13.55 -2.65
CA VAL A 154 -8.88 12.26 -2.41
C VAL A 154 -9.94 12.40 -1.32
N LEU A 155 -9.62 13.05 -0.19
CA LEU A 155 -10.60 13.29 0.87
C LEU A 155 -11.83 14.06 0.38
N ALA A 156 -11.62 15.08 -0.45
CA ALA A 156 -12.67 15.84 -1.10
C ALA A 156 -13.54 14.97 -2.02
N SER A 157 -12.97 13.98 -2.69
CA SER A 157 -13.74 13.05 -3.54
C SER A 157 -14.69 12.15 -2.74
N LEU A 158 -14.40 11.91 -1.45
CA LEU A 158 -15.26 11.13 -0.54
C LEU A 158 -16.49 11.93 -0.09
N VAL A 159 -16.44 13.26 -0.16
CA VAL A 159 -17.59 14.14 0.06
C VAL A 159 -18.38 14.25 -1.25
N ASN A 160 -19.27 13.30 -1.48
CA ASN A 160 -20.07 13.21 -2.70
C ASN A 160 -21.53 12.81 -2.41
N ASP A 161 -22.38 12.85 -3.43
CA ASP A 161 -23.81 12.57 -3.27
C ASP A 161 -24.14 11.13 -2.85
N LYS A 162 -23.28 10.16 -3.22
CA LYS A 162 -23.45 8.74 -2.86
C LYS A 162 -23.19 8.49 -1.37
N ASN A 163 -22.33 9.29 -0.75
CA ASN A 163 -21.97 9.14 0.65
C ASN A 163 -22.86 10.02 1.53
N LYS A 164 -23.29 9.49 2.68
CA LYS A 164 -23.97 10.30 3.69
C LYS A 164 -22.93 11.12 4.43
N VAL A 165 -23.12 12.43 4.49
CA VAL A 165 -22.20 13.37 5.15
C VAL A 165 -22.98 14.12 6.22
N THR A 166 -22.40 14.24 7.41
CA THR A 166 -23.00 15.01 8.51
C THR A 166 -21.95 15.91 9.16
N ILE A 167 -22.37 17.09 9.59
CA ILE A 167 -21.59 17.96 10.48
C ILE A 167 -22.12 17.80 11.90
N VAL A 168 -21.22 17.60 12.85
CA VAL A 168 -21.51 17.61 14.28
C VAL A 168 -20.78 18.78 14.90
N ASP A 169 -21.48 19.60 15.67
CA ASP A 169 -20.86 20.74 16.36
C ASP A 169 -20.32 20.35 17.75
N LYS A 170 -19.74 21.33 18.45
CA LYS A 170 -19.23 21.17 19.82
C LYS A 170 -20.29 20.83 20.87
N PHE A 171 -21.58 21.04 20.57
CA PHE A 171 -22.71 20.71 21.44
C PHE A 171 -23.36 19.36 21.08
N ASN A 172 -22.74 18.60 20.16
CA ASN A 172 -23.25 17.34 19.61
C ASN A 172 -24.54 17.48 18.78
N GLU A 173 -24.84 18.68 18.28
CA GLU A 173 -25.92 18.86 17.31
C GLU A 173 -25.48 18.31 15.95
N VAL A 174 -26.32 17.46 15.35
CA VAL A 174 -26.00 16.76 14.09
C VAL A 174 -26.84 17.32 12.96
N ASN A 175 -26.19 17.92 11.96
CA ASN A 175 -26.83 18.36 10.73
C ASN A 175 -26.44 17.44 9.55
N LYS A 176 -27.43 17.05 8.73
CA LYS A 176 -27.22 16.24 7.53
C LYS A 176 -26.93 17.17 6.35
N CYS A 177 -25.81 16.96 5.68
CA CYS A 177 -25.42 17.79 4.55
C CYS A 177 -26.17 17.38 3.27
N GLY A 178 -26.84 18.34 2.63
CA GLY A 178 -27.37 18.20 1.28
C GLY A 178 -26.29 18.31 0.20
N SER A 179 -26.68 18.21 -1.07
CA SER A 179 -25.72 18.28 -2.20
C SER A 179 -24.97 19.61 -2.26
N ASN A 180 -25.63 20.74 -1.99
CA ASN A 180 -24.98 22.06 -1.98
C ASN A 180 -23.94 22.17 -0.85
N ASP A 181 -24.27 21.71 0.36
CA ASP A 181 -23.35 21.69 1.50
C ASP A 181 -22.11 20.85 1.20
N LYS A 182 -22.31 19.68 0.58
CA LYS A 182 -21.22 18.79 0.15
C LYS A 182 -20.29 19.47 -0.85
N ILE A 183 -20.82 20.25 -1.80
CA ILE A 183 -20.00 21.03 -2.75
C ILE A 183 -19.16 22.07 -2.01
N LEU A 184 -19.76 22.80 -1.06
CA LEU A 184 -19.04 23.80 -0.27
C LEU A 184 -17.91 23.17 0.56
N ILE A 185 -18.21 22.07 1.27
CA ILE A 185 -17.23 21.32 2.05
C ILE A 185 -16.10 20.83 1.14
N LYS A 186 -16.44 20.23 0.00
CA LYS A 186 -15.46 19.71 -0.98
C LYS A 186 -14.50 20.81 -1.44
N ASN A 187 -15.03 21.99 -1.77
CA ASN A 187 -14.22 23.12 -2.25
C ASN A 187 -13.25 23.63 -1.19
N GLU A 188 -13.63 23.62 0.10
CA GLU A 188 -12.72 23.99 1.19
C GLU A 188 -11.72 22.88 1.52
N ILE A 189 -12.12 21.60 1.47
CA ILE A 189 -11.20 20.48 1.68
C ILE A 189 -10.05 20.51 0.68
N ILE A 190 -10.32 20.78 -0.61
CA ILE A 190 -9.27 20.84 -1.64
C ILE A 190 -8.17 21.87 -1.32
N LYS A 191 -8.49 22.93 -0.56
CA LYS A 191 -7.54 23.99 -0.18
C LYS A 191 -6.65 23.61 0.99
N LEU A 192 -6.95 22.52 1.70
CA LEU A 192 -6.15 22.05 2.82
C LEU A 192 -4.75 21.65 2.36
N LYS A 193 -3.79 21.71 3.28
CA LYS A 193 -2.42 21.26 3.05
C LYS A 193 -2.09 20.16 4.04
N ARG A 194 -1.64 19.01 3.54
CA ARG A 194 -1.15 17.93 4.40
C ARG A 194 0.09 18.38 5.15
N ILE A 195 0.13 18.06 6.44
CA ILE A 195 1.29 18.25 7.29
C ILE A 195 2.13 16.97 7.23
N SER A 196 3.26 17.02 6.52
CA SER A 196 4.22 15.91 6.43
C SER A 196 5.52 16.16 7.22
N ASN A 197 5.75 17.39 7.68
CA ASN A 197 6.97 17.76 8.40
C ASN A 197 6.80 17.54 9.91
N ASN A 198 7.71 16.79 10.53
CA ASN A 198 7.68 16.49 11.97
C ASN A 198 7.56 17.72 12.87
N LYS A 199 8.27 18.82 12.58
CA LYS A 199 8.18 20.06 13.37
C LYS A 199 6.80 20.70 13.28
N LYS A 200 6.19 20.68 12.08
CA LYS A 200 4.82 21.17 11.88
C LYS A 200 3.79 20.25 12.52
N LEU A 201 4.02 18.94 12.48
CA LEU A 201 3.16 17.94 13.12
C LEU A 201 3.17 18.10 14.63
N GLU A 202 4.34 18.25 15.25
CA GLU A 202 4.48 18.54 16.67
C GLU A 202 3.72 19.82 17.05
N LYS A 203 3.89 20.90 16.27
CA LYS A 203 3.16 22.15 16.46
C LYS A 203 1.64 21.95 16.34
N ALA A 204 1.16 21.18 15.37
CA ALA A 204 -0.26 20.86 15.21
C ALA A 204 -0.80 20.07 16.42
N ILE A 205 -0.05 19.10 16.93
CA ILE A 205 -0.47 18.28 18.07
C ILE A 205 -0.61 19.15 19.33
N CYS A 206 0.38 20.02 19.60
CA CYS A 206 0.42 20.87 20.78
C CYS A 206 -0.52 22.09 20.69
N ASN A 207 -0.68 22.67 19.50
CA ASN A 207 -1.34 23.97 19.32
C ASN A 207 -2.65 23.88 18.51
N LYS A 208 -3.28 22.71 18.37
CA LYS A 208 -4.55 22.59 17.63
C LYS A 208 -5.70 23.43 18.20
N GLY A 209 -5.71 23.67 19.50
CA GLY A 209 -6.83 24.34 20.19
C GLY A 209 -7.99 23.39 20.46
N ASN A 210 -9.17 23.94 20.77
CA ASN A 210 -10.36 23.12 20.99
C ASN A 210 -10.96 22.63 19.67
N LEU A 211 -11.69 21.53 19.78
CA LEU A 211 -12.46 20.95 18.70
C LEU A 211 -13.76 21.74 18.51
N ASN A 212 -13.99 22.23 17.29
CA ASN A 212 -15.17 23.02 16.95
C ASN A 212 -16.26 22.18 16.27
N TYR A 213 -15.84 21.34 15.32
CA TYR A 213 -16.76 20.57 14.48
C TYR A 213 -16.17 19.20 14.11
N HIS A 214 -17.05 18.26 13.79
CA HIS A 214 -16.72 17.02 13.12
C HIS A 214 -17.49 16.91 11.81
N ILE A 215 -16.81 16.64 10.70
CA ILE A 215 -17.48 16.15 9.49
C ILE A 215 -17.33 14.63 9.47
N ARG A 216 -18.46 13.92 9.47
CA ARG A 216 -18.49 12.46 9.38
C ARG A 216 -18.98 12.04 8.00
N ILE A 217 -18.19 11.22 7.33
CA ILE A 217 -18.51 10.65 6.01
C ILE A 217 -18.81 9.18 6.22
N TYR A 218 -20.05 8.79 5.93
CA TYR A 218 -20.53 7.42 6.01
C TYR A 218 -20.58 6.85 4.60
N ARG A 219 -19.79 5.81 4.37
CA ARG A 219 -19.80 5.06 3.11
C ARG A 219 -20.74 3.88 3.23
N GLU A 220 -21.70 3.80 2.32
CA GLU A 220 -22.61 2.65 2.26
C GLU A 220 -21.85 1.43 1.72
N ASN A 221 -21.88 0.33 2.48
CA ASN A 221 -21.21 -0.89 2.09
C ASN A 221 -22.06 -1.56 0.99
N LEU A 222 -21.66 -1.38 -0.27
CA LEU A 222 -22.36 -1.90 -1.46
C LEU A 222 -22.52 -3.44 -1.49
N ASN A 223 -21.97 -4.17 -0.52
CA ASN A 223 -22.03 -5.63 -0.44
C ASN A 223 -23.17 -6.18 0.44
N LYS A 224 -24.21 -5.41 0.74
CA LYS A 224 -25.43 -5.93 1.41
C LYS A 224 -26.63 -5.97 0.47
N ASP A 225 -26.46 -6.63 -0.65
CA ASP A 225 -27.57 -7.36 -1.27
C ASP A 225 -27.85 -8.61 -0.40
N ASN A 226 -28.63 -8.42 0.66
CA ASN A 226 -29.46 -9.49 1.19
C ASN A 226 -30.82 -8.90 1.55
N ILE A 227 -31.72 -9.14 0.60
CA ILE A 227 -33.16 -9.00 0.67
C ILE A 227 -33.68 -9.63 1.97
N ASN A 228 -34.58 -8.91 2.65
CA ASN A 228 -35.36 -9.33 3.82
C ASN A 228 -34.64 -9.39 5.18
N SER A 229 -34.48 -8.22 5.82
CA SER A 229 -34.76 -8.15 7.26
C SER A 229 -35.12 -6.72 7.66
N SER A 230 -36.42 -6.49 7.85
CA SER A 230 -36.99 -5.39 8.62
C SER A 230 -36.53 -5.47 10.07
N LYS A 231 -35.32 -4.99 10.34
CA LYS A 231 -34.74 -4.59 11.64
C LYS A 231 -33.29 -4.16 11.38
N SER A 232 -33.11 -2.93 10.92
CA SER A 232 -31.79 -2.32 10.76
C SER A 232 -31.13 -2.16 12.13
N LYS A 233 -30.34 -3.15 12.55
CA LYS A 233 -29.28 -2.90 13.54
C LYS A 233 -28.32 -1.87 12.93
N PRO A 234 -27.91 -0.81 13.66
CA PRO A 234 -26.96 0.19 13.17
C PRO A 234 -25.57 -0.44 13.06
N GLY A 235 -25.34 -1.21 11.99
CA GLY A 235 -24.17 -2.07 11.83
C GLY A 235 -23.24 -1.58 10.73
N ASN A 236 -22.13 -0.98 11.15
CA ASN A 236 -20.89 -0.68 10.40
C ASN A 236 -21.07 0.05 9.08
N TYR A 237 -21.28 1.37 9.16
CA TYR A 237 -20.85 2.28 8.11
C TYR A 237 -19.35 2.50 8.31
N ASP A 238 -18.55 2.41 7.25
CA ASP A 238 -17.16 2.86 7.32
C ASP A 238 -17.20 4.39 7.50
N ILE A 239 -16.67 4.87 8.64
CA ILE A 239 -16.70 6.29 9.02
C ILE A 239 -15.29 6.88 8.85
N ILE A 240 -15.18 7.83 7.93
CA ILE A 240 -14.06 8.77 7.93
C ILE A 240 -14.52 10.02 8.67
N SER A 241 -13.78 10.40 9.71
CA SER A 241 -14.03 11.61 10.48
C SER A 241 -12.99 12.67 10.16
N ILE A 242 -13.47 13.89 9.99
CA ILE A 242 -12.67 15.09 9.80
C ILE A 242 -12.94 15.98 11.02
N ASP A 243 -11.99 16.00 11.94
CA ASP A 243 -12.06 16.77 13.17
C ASP A 243 -11.46 18.16 12.91
N ILE A 244 -12.23 19.22 13.15
CA ILE A 244 -11.89 20.60 12.82
C ILE A 244 -11.65 21.38 14.10
N TYR A 245 -10.46 21.96 14.22
CA TYR A 245 -10.01 22.66 15.42
C TYR A 245 -9.93 24.19 15.22
N GLU A 246 -9.91 24.93 16.33
CA GLU A 246 -9.87 26.41 16.35
C GLU A 246 -8.70 27.00 15.55
N ASN A 247 -7.50 26.44 15.68
CA ASN A 247 -6.29 27.03 15.10
C ASN A 247 -6.03 26.59 13.65
N ASN A 248 -7.09 26.39 12.85
CA ASN A 248 -7.02 25.96 11.45
C ASN A 248 -6.26 24.64 11.25
N TYR A 249 -6.39 23.73 12.21
CA TYR A 249 -5.92 22.36 12.08
C TYR A 249 -7.09 21.43 11.85
N VAL A 250 -6.85 20.46 10.98
CA VAL A 250 -7.81 19.43 10.62
C VAL A 250 -7.14 18.08 10.82
N ILE A 251 -7.79 17.17 11.55
CA ILE A 251 -7.32 15.80 11.75
C ILE A 251 -8.31 14.87 11.08
N VAL A 252 -7.82 14.02 10.19
CA VAL A 252 -8.63 13.01 9.53
C VAL A 252 -8.32 11.67 10.16
N ARG A 253 -9.37 10.94 10.53
CA ARG A 253 -9.29 9.62 11.14
C ARG A 253 -10.14 8.64 10.36
N ASP A 254 -9.58 7.49 10.05
CA ASP A 254 -10.32 6.35 9.54
C ASP A 254 -10.62 5.41 10.70
N TYR A 255 -11.90 5.22 11.03
CA TYR A 255 -12.31 4.42 12.19
C TYR A 255 -12.47 2.92 11.89
N GLY A 256 -11.81 2.38 10.86
CA GLY A 256 -11.76 0.93 10.71
C GLY A 256 -10.37 0.40 10.40
N GLU A 257 -10.29 -0.90 10.20
CA GLU A 257 -9.05 -1.68 10.19
C GLU A 257 -8.18 -1.52 8.91
N GLU A 258 -8.35 -0.43 8.16
CA GLU A 258 -7.50 -0.12 6.98
C GLU A 258 -6.19 0.57 7.40
N ILE A 259 -5.32 0.80 6.43
CA ILE A 259 -3.90 1.14 6.60
C ILE A 259 -3.67 2.57 7.16
N VAL A 260 -4.65 3.47 7.02
CA VAL A 260 -4.52 4.88 7.41
C VAL A 260 -5.13 5.13 8.79
N ASP A 261 -4.34 5.15 9.86
CA ASP A 261 -4.88 5.43 11.20
C ASP A 261 -5.35 6.88 11.37
N SER A 262 -4.49 7.85 11.06
CA SER A 262 -4.84 9.28 11.06
C SER A 262 -3.80 10.13 10.34
N PHE A 263 -4.23 11.27 9.79
CA PHE A 263 -3.31 12.28 9.25
C PHE A 263 -3.77 13.70 9.53
N TYR A 264 -2.80 14.62 9.47
CA TYR A 264 -2.97 16.01 9.88
C TYR A 264 -2.91 16.94 8.67
N MET A 265 -3.76 17.96 8.70
CA MET A 265 -3.86 18.98 7.67
C MET A 265 -3.95 20.38 8.30
N GLU A 266 -3.49 21.37 7.55
CA GLU A 266 -3.56 22.79 7.87
C GLU A 266 -4.49 23.48 6.88
N GLY A 267 -5.42 24.29 7.39
CA GLY A 267 -6.38 25.08 6.62
C GLY A 267 -7.69 25.30 7.37
N ASN A 268 -8.52 26.21 6.86
CA ASN A 268 -9.74 26.63 7.53
C ASN A 268 -10.98 25.90 6.98
N LEU A 269 -11.57 25.00 7.77
CA LEU A 269 -12.91 24.44 7.54
C LEU A 269 -13.97 25.02 8.49
N ASN A 270 -13.58 25.82 9.48
CA ASN A 270 -14.51 26.39 10.48
C ASN A 270 -15.58 27.26 9.82
N THR A 271 -15.18 28.09 8.84
CA THR A 271 -16.10 29.01 8.16
C THR A 271 -17.22 28.26 7.43
N VAL A 272 -16.90 27.19 6.69
CA VAL A 272 -17.91 26.44 5.94
C VAL A 272 -18.84 25.67 6.88
N CYS A 273 -18.32 25.06 7.94
CA CYS A 273 -19.16 24.37 8.93
C CYS A 273 -20.10 25.34 9.66
N LYS A 274 -19.61 26.51 10.05
CA LYS A 274 -20.44 27.54 10.68
C LYS A 274 -21.55 28.03 9.76
N ASN A 275 -21.26 28.23 8.47
CA ASN A 275 -22.26 28.69 7.50
C ASN A 275 -23.35 27.64 7.25
N ILE A 276 -23.00 26.35 7.24
CA ILE A 276 -23.98 25.27 7.03
C ILE A 276 -24.86 25.07 8.28
N LEU A 277 -24.32 25.27 9.48
CA LEU A 277 -25.09 25.12 10.74
C LEU A 277 -25.87 26.38 11.13
N GLY A 278 -25.46 27.55 10.67
CA GLY A 278 -26.13 28.83 10.93
C GLY A 278 -27.29 29.15 10.00
N ASN A 279 -27.54 28.30 9.00
CA ASN A 279 -28.69 28.33 8.09
C ASN A 279 -29.70 27.24 8.49
#